data_AF-A0A656DBT8-F1
#
_entry.id   AF-A0A656DBT8-F1
#
_cell.length_a   1.000
_cell.length_b   1.000
_cell.length_c   1.000
_cell.angle_alpha   90.00
_cell.angle_beta   90.00
_cell.angle_gamma   90.00
#
_symmetry.space_group_name_H-M   'P 1'
#
loop_
_entity.id
_entity.type
_entity.pdbx_description
1 polymer ?
#
loop_
_entity_poly.entity_id
_entity_poly.type
_entity_poly.pdbx_seq_one_letter_code
_entity_poly.pdbx_strand_id
1 'polypeptide(L)'
;MKYTRKVKNLVTGSSLGNLLMFARFDPETNLEGLWYSPDNRFYCGRWKIEFSIDDEKLTPDKTIFEHLSQTTKYIYKSSSNKGGVNLTVAKKSFLPYIRMENFEKCKNKIRKLFYTFEIENNDRKKFELLITHEITLPAVNSPFFIKQPPENEK
;
A
#
# COMPACT_ATOMS: atom_id res chain seq x y z
N MET A 1 -18.63 2.28 -2.17
CA MET A 1 -18.36 2.03 -3.60
C MET A 1 -16.97 1.42 -3.75
N LYS A 2 -16.84 0.37 -4.56
CA LYS A 2 -15.61 -0.40 -4.74
C LYS A 2 -15.23 -0.38 -6.21
N TYR A 3 -14.00 0.01 -6.53
CA TYR A 3 -13.50 0.02 -7.90
C TYR A 3 -12.34 -0.95 -8.06
N THR A 4 -12.32 -1.70 -9.15
CA THR A 4 -11.23 -2.62 -9.49
C THR A 4 -10.65 -2.23 -10.85
N ARG A 5 -9.33 -2.14 -10.92
CA ARG A 5 -8.58 -1.82 -12.14
C ARG A 5 -7.35 -2.72 -12.25
N LYS A 6 -6.97 -3.08 -13.48
CA LYS A 6 -5.69 -3.77 -13.73
C LYS A 6 -4.54 -2.81 -13.42
N VAL A 7 -3.52 -3.30 -12.71
CA VAL A 7 -2.38 -2.46 -12.28
C VAL A 7 -1.71 -1.79 -13.47
N LYS A 8 -1.47 -2.54 -14.54
CA LYS A 8 -0.87 -2.05 -15.79
C LYS A 8 -1.61 -0.87 -16.47
N ASN A 9 -2.86 -0.61 -16.10
CA ASN A 9 -3.67 0.48 -16.66
C ASN A 9 -3.72 1.71 -15.74
N LEU A 10 -3.03 1.67 -14.60
CA LEU A 10 -3.03 2.75 -13.61
C LEU A 10 -1.75 3.57 -13.75
N VAL A 11 -1.91 4.89 -13.80
CA VAL A 11 -0.79 5.85 -13.74
C VAL A 11 -0.41 6.17 -12.29
N THR A 12 -1.37 6.12 -11.37
CA THR A 12 -1.21 6.44 -9.94
C THR A 12 -2.11 5.54 -9.09
N GLY A 13 -1.84 5.46 -7.80
CA GLY A 13 -2.77 4.96 -6.80
C GLY A 13 -3.64 6.08 -6.21
N SER A 14 -4.21 5.78 -5.04
CA SER A 14 -5.18 6.63 -4.36
C SER A 14 -4.56 7.63 -3.38
N SER A 15 -5.36 8.63 -3.03
CA SER A 15 -5.24 9.39 -1.78
C SER A 15 -6.16 8.78 -0.76
N LEU A 16 -5.64 8.49 0.42
CA LEU A 16 -6.47 8.20 1.59
C LEU A 16 -6.20 9.27 2.64
N GLY A 17 -7.21 9.63 3.40
CA GLY A 17 -7.06 10.56 4.50
C GLY A 17 -7.98 10.22 5.66
N ASN A 18 -7.57 10.63 6.84
CA ASN A 18 -8.45 10.74 8.01
C ASN A 18 -8.29 12.16 8.61
N LEU A 19 -8.84 12.39 9.80
CA LEU A 19 -8.82 13.71 10.45
C LEU A 19 -7.41 14.25 10.74
N LEU A 20 -6.40 13.38 10.79
CA LEU A 20 -5.05 13.72 11.20
C LEU A 20 -4.00 13.48 10.12
N MET A 21 -4.25 12.60 9.16
CA MET A 21 -3.23 12.14 8.23
C MET A 21 -3.74 12.04 6.81
N PHE A 22 -2.81 12.19 5.88
CA PHE A 22 -3.02 11.99 4.47
C PHE A 22 -1.93 11.08 3.92
N ALA A 23 -2.33 10.02 3.23
CA ALA A 23 -1.46 9.05 2.60
C ALA A 23 -1.67 9.04 1.08
N ARG A 24 -0.57 8.91 0.33
CA ARG A 24 -0.60 8.67 -1.12
C ARG A 24 -0.03 7.31 -1.43
N PHE A 25 -0.62 6.68 -2.44
CA PHE A 25 -0.18 5.39 -2.92
C PHE A 25 0.15 5.41 -4.40
N ASP A 26 1.09 4.57 -4.78
CA ASP A 26 1.28 4.18 -6.17
C ASP A 26 0.21 3.16 -6.61
N PRO A 27 0.17 2.74 -7.89
CA PRO A 27 -0.75 1.71 -8.37
C PRO A 27 -0.70 0.39 -7.61
N GLU A 28 0.45 0.07 -7.01
CA GLU A 28 0.77 -1.21 -6.37
C GLU A 28 0.54 -1.22 -4.86
N THR A 29 0.00 -0.13 -4.31
CA THR A 29 -0.20 0.07 -2.87
C THR A 29 1.12 0.16 -2.12
N ASN A 30 2.15 0.78 -2.70
CA ASN A 30 3.30 1.30 -1.96
C ASN A 30 2.98 2.73 -1.50
N LEU A 31 3.52 3.12 -0.35
CA LEU A 31 3.32 4.47 0.18
C LEU A 31 4.26 5.44 -0.53
N GLU A 32 3.72 6.55 -1.01
CA GLU A 32 4.41 7.66 -1.68
C GLU A 32 4.22 8.97 -0.89
N GLY A 33 4.16 8.86 0.43
CA GLY A 33 4.06 9.98 1.37
C GLY A 33 2.95 9.80 2.39
N LEU A 34 3.30 10.05 3.66
CA LEU A 34 2.39 10.12 4.79
C LEU A 34 2.61 11.45 5.52
N TRP A 35 1.62 12.34 5.39
CA TRP A 35 1.60 13.66 6.01
C TRP A 35 0.69 13.67 7.23
N TYR A 36 1.09 14.40 8.27
CA TYR A 36 0.35 14.60 9.51
C TYR A 36 -0.06 16.08 9.62
N SER A 37 -1.36 16.34 9.73
CA SER A 37 -1.92 17.68 9.65
C SER A 37 -1.62 18.59 10.85
N PRO A 38 -1.58 18.12 12.12
CA PRO A 38 -1.45 19.02 13.27
C PRO A 38 -0.11 19.74 13.39
N ASP A 39 0.97 19.18 12.83
CA ASP A 39 2.29 19.82 12.83
C ASP A 39 2.83 20.09 11.41
N ASN A 40 1.99 19.84 10.40
CA ASN A 40 2.34 20.00 8.99
C ASN A 40 3.61 19.23 8.57
N ARG A 41 3.83 18.00 9.06
CA ARG A 41 5.05 17.22 8.73
C ARG A 41 4.77 15.93 8.00
N PHE A 42 5.72 15.54 7.15
CA PHE A 42 5.77 14.22 6.55
C PHE A 42 6.55 13.27 7.48
N TYR A 43 5.90 12.18 7.87
CA TYR A 43 6.49 11.20 8.78
C TYR A 43 7.07 9.98 8.06
N CYS A 44 6.57 9.65 6.87
CA CYS A 44 7.10 8.58 6.04
C CYS A 44 7.02 8.99 4.57
N GLY A 45 8.17 9.11 3.91
CA GLY A 45 8.26 9.55 2.53
C GLY A 45 7.92 8.43 1.56
N ARG A 46 8.52 7.25 1.74
CA ARG A 46 8.23 6.08 0.91
C ARG A 46 8.22 4.80 1.72
N TRP A 47 7.29 3.92 1.41
CA TRP A 47 7.32 2.53 1.88
C TRP A 47 6.98 1.60 0.73
N LYS A 48 8.01 0.97 0.19
CA LYS A 48 7.92 -0.02 -0.88
C LYS A 48 7.93 -1.42 -0.29
N ILE A 49 7.00 -2.26 -0.74
CA ILE A 49 6.84 -3.64 -0.26
C ILE A 49 6.77 -4.55 -1.47
N GLU A 50 7.78 -5.42 -1.61
CA GLU A 50 7.90 -6.37 -2.71
C GLU A 50 7.74 -7.81 -2.20
N PHE A 51 7.24 -8.67 -3.08
CA PHE A 51 7.03 -10.09 -2.81
C PHE A 51 7.77 -10.92 -3.85
N SER A 52 8.52 -11.93 -3.44
CA SER A 52 9.19 -12.86 -4.36
C SER A 52 9.15 -14.31 -3.89
N ILE A 53 9.26 -15.23 -4.85
CA ILE A 53 9.40 -16.69 -4.65
C ILE A 53 10.50 -17.14 -5.60
N ASP A 54 11.46 -17.94 -5.12
CA ASP A 54 12.59 -18.43 -5.93
C ASP A 54 13.31 -17.28 -6.68
N ASP A 55 13.51 -16.15 -6.00
CA ASP A 55 14.04 -14.88 -6.54
C ASP A 55 13.22 -14.20 -7.65
N GLU A 56 12.08 -14.75 -8.04
CA GLU A 56 11.14 -14.16 -8.99
C GLU A 56 10.11 -13.28 -8.28
N LYS A 57 9.98 -12.01 -8.70
CA LYS A 57 8.97 -11.10 -8.17
C LYS A 57 7.56 -11.55 -8.57
N LEU A 58 6.64 -11.52 -7.62
CA LEU A 58 5.23 -11.72 -7.92
C LEU A 58 4.73 -10.60 -8.84
N THR A 59 3.86 -10.95 -9.78
CA THR A 59 3.30 -9.97 -10.73
C THR A 59 2.08 -9.28 -10.13
N PRO A 60 2.02 -7.94 -10.08
CA PRO A 60 0.82 -7.23 -9.65
C PRO A 60 -0.29 -7.36 -10.73
N ASP A 61 -1.45 -7.90 -10.36
CA ASP A 61 -2.57 -8.13 -11.30
C ASP A 61 -3.57 -6.98 -11.32
N LYS A 62 -4.14 -6.67 -10.15
CA LYS A 62 -5.23 -5.70 -10.02
C LYS A 62 -5.20 -4.97 -8.69
N THR A 63 -5.67 -3.74 -8.73
CA THR A 63 -5.81 -2.86 -7.56
C THR A 63 -7.29 -2.59 -7.32
N ILE A 64 -7.66 -2.69 -6.05
CA ILE A 64 -9.00 -2.49 -5.52
C ILE A 64 -8.97 -1.23 -4.67
N PHE A 65 -9.84 -0.29 -4.99
CA PHE A 65 -10.01 0.96 -4.26
C PHE A 65 -11.32 0.91 -3.48
N GLU A 66 -11.22 1.18 -2.19
CA GLU A 66 -12.34 1.36 -1.25
C GLU A 66 -12.17 2.72 -0.56
N HIS A 67 -13.22 3.17 0.14
CA HIS A 67 -13.23 4.51 0.73
C HIS A 67 -12.04 4.82 1.66
N LEU A 68 -11.55 3.82 2.39
CA LEU A 68 -10.50 3.98 3.41
C LEU A 68 -9.30 3.06 3.17
N SER A 69 -9.24 2.41 2.01
CA SER A 69 -8.18 1.45 1.73
C SER A 69 -7.91 1.25 0.25
N GLN A 70 -6.67 0.87 -0.03
CA GLN A 70 -6.25 0.39 -1.35
C GLN A 70 -5.64 -0.99 -1.19
N THR A 71 -5.97 -1.92 -2.09
CA THR A 71 -5.46 -3.29 -2.06
C THR A 71 -4.94 -3.70 -3.43
N THR A 72 -3.70 -4.14 -3.53
CA THR A 72 -3.16 -4.72 -4.77
C THR A 72 -3.04 -6.23 -4.60
N LYS A 73 -3.58 -6.98 -5.57
CA LYS A 73 -3.42 -8.42 -5.65
C LYS A 73 -2.24 -8.76 -6.54
N TYR A 74 -1.36 -9.60 -6.03
CA TYR A 74 -0.16 -10.14 -6.66
C TYR A 74 -0.37 -11.62 -6.95
N ILE A 75 0.16 -12.09 -8.07
CA ILE A 75 0.04 -13.48 -8.51
C ILE A 75 1.44 -14.05 -8.81
N TYR A 76 1.65 -15.29 -8.39
CA TYR A 76 2.79 -16.11 -8.82
C TYR A 76 2.31 -17.20 -9.78
N LYS A 77 3.01 -17.35 -10.90
CA LYS A 77 2.77 -18.41 -11.89
C LYS A 77 4.09 -19.14 -12.13
N SER A 78 4.18 -20.36 -11.63
CA SER A 78 5.36 -21.21 -11.78
C SER A 78 5.56 -21.59 -13.25
N SER A 79 6.74 -21.34 -13.80
CA SER A 79 7.14 -21.69 -15.18
C SER A 79 6.96 -23.17 -15.50
N SER A 80 7.00 -24.03 -14.48
CA SER A 80 6.79 -25.47 -14.58
C SER A 80 5.32 -25.92 -14.65
N ASN A 81 4.35 -25.02 -14.48
CA ASN A 81 2.93 -25.37 -14.42
C ASN A 81 2.17 -24.86 -15.66
N LYS A 82 1.65 -25.78 -16.49
CA LYS A 82 0.93 -25.50 -17.75
C LYS A 82 -0.51 -24.93 -17.57
N GLY A 83 -0.78 -24.19 -16.49
CA GLY A 83 -2.01 -23.42 -16.37
C GLY A 83 -2.54 -23.28 -14.95
N GLY A 84 -2.07 -22.29 -14.22
CA GLY A 84 -2.67 -21.92 -12.93
C GLY A 84 -1.92 -20.79 -12.24
N VAL A 85 -2.62 -20.06 -11.38
CA VAL A 85 -1.98 -19.18 -10.39
C VAL A 85 -1.68 -20.05 -9.18
N ASN A 86 -0.40 -20.23 -8.84
CA ASN A 86 -0.03 -21.13 -7.75
C ASN A 86 -0.15 -20.46 -6.37
N LEU A 87 0.13 -19.15 -6.30
CA LEU A 87 0.08 -18.38 -5.05
C LEU A 87 -0.46 -16.98 -5.33
N THR A 88 -1.29 -16.46 -4.42
CA THR A 88 -1.71 -15.07 -4.44
C THR A 88 -1.35 -14.35 -3.15
N VAL A 89 -1.03 -13.06 -3.28
CA VAL A 89 -0.85 -12.16 -2.14
C VAL A 89 -1.71 -10.92 -2.34
N ALA A 90 -2.53 -10.55 -1.37
CA ALA A 90 -3.22 -9.27 -1.35
C ALA A 90 -2.53 -8.32 -0.36
N LYS A 91 -1.90 -7.26 -0.88
CA LYS A 91 -1.33 -6.16 -0.08
C LYS A 91 -2.36 -5.07 0.08
N LYS A 92 -2.91 -4.93 1.28
CA LYS A 92 -3.88 -3.89 1.63
C LYS A 92 -3.23 -2.85 2.52
N SER A 93 -3.45 -1.59 2.18
CA SER A 93 -3.17 -0.44 3.03
C SER A 93 -4.47 0.22 3.44
N PHE A 94 -4.58 0.64 4.70
CA PHE A 94 -5.72 1.41 5.17
C PHE A 94 -5.35 2.44 6.24
N LEU A 95 -6.10 3.54 6.24
CA LEU A 95 -6.08 4.54 7.29
C LEU A 95 -7.29 4.35 8.19
N PRO A 96 -7.10 4.17 9.51
CA PRO A 96 -8.23 4.11 10.44
C PRO A 96 -9.00 5.43 10.38
N TYR A 97 -10.33 5.32 10.32
CA TYR A 97 -11.26 6.43 10.40
C TYR A 97 -12.08 6.34 11.67
N ILE A 98 -12.38 7.48 12.25
CA ILE A 98 -13.30 7.60 13.39
C ILE A 98 -14.28 8.73 13.12
N ARG A 99 -15.48 8.61 13.68
CA ARG A 99 -16.43 9.72 13.69
C ARG A 99 -15.91 10.85 14.58
N MET A 100 -16.24 12.10 14.24
CA MET A 100 -15.81 13.29 14.98
C MET A 100 -16.13 13.24 16.47
N GLU A 101 -17.31 12.72 16.84
CA GLU A 101 -17.74 12.54 18.23
C GLU A 101 -16.78 11.66 19.07
N ASN A 102 -16.00 10.80 18.42
CA ASN A 102 -15.03 9.90 19.07
C ASN A 102 -13.58 10.40 18.96
N PHE A 103 -13.35 11.60 18.41
CA PHE A 103 -12.01 12.07 18.07
C PHE A 103 -11.07 12.09 19.28
N GLU A 104 -11.44 12.79 20.36
CA GLU A 104 -10.56 12.92 21.53
C GLU A 104 -10.19 11.57 22.18
N LYS A 105 -11.15 10.66 22.25
CA LYS A 105 -10.95 9.32 22.82
C LYS A 105 -10.05 8.43 21.96
N CYS A 106 -10.09 8.61 20.63
CA CYS A 106 -9.46 7.71 19.67
C CYS A 106 -8.36 8.35 18.82
N LYS A 107 -7.97 9.60 19.06
CA LYS A 107 -6.97 10.33 18.25
C LYS A 107 -5.68 9.55 18.04
N ASN A 108 -5.17 8.88 19.07
CA ASN A 108 -3.94 8.08 18.96
C ASN A 108 -4.07 6.84 18.05
N LYS A 109 -5.30 6.34 17.82
CA LYS A 109 -5.55 5.20 16.93
C LYS A 109 -5.48 5.60 15.46
N ILE A 110 -5.88 6.83 15.15
CA ILE A 110 -5.90 7.34 13.77
C ILE A 110 -4.58 8.00 13.36
N ARG A 111 -3.55 7.99 14.23
CA ARG A 111 -2.16 8.43 13.94
C ARG A 111 -1.28 7.31 13.37
N LYS A 112 -1.87 6.31 12.74
CA LYS A 112 -1.18 5.13 12.21
C LYS A 112 -1.67 4.77 10.81
N LEU A 113 -0.74 4.37 9.96
CA LEU A 113 -1.02 3.69 8.69
C LEU A 113 -0.78 2.19 8.88
N PHE A 114 -1.67 1.35 8.34
CA PHE A 114 -1.55 -0.09 8.44
C PHE A 114 -1.39 -0.74 7.09
N TYR A 115 -0.51 -1.73 7.04
CA TYR A 115 -0.44 -2.73 5.97
C TYR A 115 -0.90 -4.09 6.49
N THR A 116 -1.66 -4.81 5.67
CA THR A 116 -2.03 -6.20 5.92
C THR A 116 -1.78 -7.02 4.65
N PHE A 117 -1.34 -8.26 4.84
CA PHE A 117 -1.11 -9.21 3.76
C PHE A 117 -2.01 -10.41 3.94
N GLU A 118 -2.75 -10.79 2.89
CA GLU A 118 -3.46 -12.06 2.79
C GLU A 118 -2.70 -12.92 1.79
N ILE A 119 -2.26 -14.12 2.20
CA ILE A 119 -1.46 -15.03 1.38
C ILE A 119 -2.26 -16.31 1.19
N GLU A 120 -2.43 -16.74 -0.05
CA GLU A 120 -3.16 -17.96 -0.41
C GLU A 120 -2.26 -18.85 -1.27
N ASN A 121 -1.91 -20.02 -0.75
CA ASN A 121 -1.26 -21.08 -1.51
C ASN A 121 -2.33 -21.97 -2.14
N ASN A 122 -2.47 -21.90 -3.46
CA ASN A 122 -3.43 -22.68 -4.23
C ASN A 122 -2.85 -24.00 -4.75
N ASP A 123 -1.62 -24.32 -4.36
CA ASP A 123 -0.88 -25.52 -4.74
C ASP A 123 -0.68 -26.43 -3.51
N ARG A 124 -0.37 -27.70 -3.75
CA ARG A 124 0.01 -28.65 -2.69
C ARG A 124 1.51 -28.56 -2.35
N LYS A 125 2.30 -27.86 -3.18
CA LYS A 125 3.74 -27.70 -2.93
C LYS A 125 4.04 -26.61 -1.90
N LYS A 126 5.19 -26.74 -1.24
CA LYS A 126 5.77 -25.71 -0.38
C LYS A 126 6.29 -24.56 -1.24
N PHE A 127 6.09 -23.33 -0.76
CA PHE A 127 6.69 -22.11 -1.29
C PHE A 127 7.45 -21.38 -0.18
N GLU A 128 8.55 -20.74 -0.55
CA GLU A 128 9.24 -19.78 0.30
C GLU A 128 8.97 -18.38 -0.22
N LEU A 129 8.07 -17.66 0.46
CA LEU A 129 7.70 -16.29 0.12
C LEU A 129 8.62 -15.32 0.87
N LEU A 130 9.43 -14.57 0.12
CA LEU A 130 10.20 -13.45 0.66
C LEU A 130 9.37 -12.16 0.55
N ILE A 131 9.32 -11.40 1.65
CA ILE A 131 8.68 -10.09 1.70
C ILE A 131 9.76 -9.05 2.05
N THR A 132 10.05 -8.16 1.12
CA THR A 132 11.06 -7.12 1.29
C THR A 132 10.39 -5.78 1.54
N HIS A 133 10.82 -5.09 2.59
CA HIS A 133 10.35 -3.75 2.95
C HIS A 133 11.51 -2.77 2.77
N GLU A 134 11.31 -1.75 1.94
CA GLU A 134 12.19 -0.59 1.84
C GLU A 134 11.42 0.63 2.34
N ILE A 135 11.91 1.26 3.41
CA ILE A 135 11.25 2.39 4.06
C ILE A 135 12.22 3.57 4.05
N THR A 136 11.77 4.69 3.50
CA THR A 136 12.48 5.95 3.51
C THR A 136 11.78 6.95 4.42
N LEU A 137 12.51 7.45 5.41
CA LEU A 137 12.06 8.42 6.41
C LEU A 137 13.02 9.63 6.41
N PRO A 138 12.55 10.89 6.55
CA PRO A 138 11.17 11.34 6.58
C PRO A 138 10.64 11.55 5.13
N ALA A 139 10.24 12.76 4.72
CA ALA A 139 9.64 12.98 3.41
C ALA A 139 10.64 12.75 2.27
N VAL A 140 10.15 12.34 1.10
CA VAL A 140 10.93 12.38 -0.14
C VAL A 140 10.07 12.91 -1.27
N ASN A 141 10.70 13.53 -2.26
CA ASN A 141 10.01 13.93 -3.47
C ASN A 141 9.42 12.69 -4.17
N SER A 142 8.12 12.73 -4.46
CA SER A 142 7.48 11.70 -5.28
C SER A 142 7.12 12.27 -6.66
N PRO A 143 7.49 11.60 -7.77
CA PRO A 143 7.11 12.06 -9.10
C PRO A 143 5.59 12.03 -9.33
N PHE A 144 4.85 11.34 -8.46
CA PHE A 144 3.39 11.22 -8.51
C PHE A 144 2.67 12.27 -7.64
N PHE A 145 3.43 13.21 -7.07
CA PHE A 145 2.92 14.19 -6.12
C PHE A 145 3.04 15.61 -6.68
N ILE A 146 1.88 16.24 -6.93
CA ILE A 146 1.83 17.62 -7.45
C ILE A 146 2.07 18.64 -6.32
N LYS A 147 1.82 18.25 -5.05
CA LYS A 147 1.99 19.09 -3.86
C LYS A 147 3.17 18.63 -3.02
N GLN A 148 4.39 18.76 -3.54
CA GLN A 148 5.61 18.33 -2.83
C GLN A 148 5.68 18.88 -1.40
N PRO A 149 6.31 18.15 -0.46
CA PRO A 149 6.68 18.71 0.83
C PRO A 149 7.47 20.02 0.61
N PRO A 150 7.17 21.10 1.34
CA PRO A 150 8.04 22.25 1.46
C PRO A 150 9.49 21.82 1.77
N GLU A 151 10.49 22.55 1.26
CA GLU A 151 11.90 22.13 1.43
C GLU A 151 12.34 22.01 2.89
N ASN A 152 11.79 22.84 3.77
CA ASN A 152 12.02 22.82 5.21
C ASN A 152 11.30 21.65 5.94
N GLU A 153 10.47 20.88 5.23
CA GLU A 153 9.68 19.75 5.74
C GLU A 153 10.07 18.42 5.05
N LYS A 154 11.11 18.44 4.19
CA LYS A 154 11.70 17.25 3.56
C LYS A 154 12.55 16.46 4.54
#